data_AF-A0AAE4QZX3-F1
#
_entry.id   AF-A0AAE4QZX3-F1
#
_cell.length_a   1.000
_cell.length_b   1.000
_cell.length_c   1.000
_cell.angle_alpha   90.00
_cell.angle_beta   90.00
_cell.angle_gamma   90.00
#
_symmetry.space_group_name_H-M   'P 1'
#
loop_
_entity.id
_entity.type
_entity.pdbx_description
1 polymer ?
#
loop_
_entity_poly.entity_id
_entity_poly.type
_entity_poly.pdbx_seq_one_letter_code
_entity_poly.pdbx_strand_id
1 'polypeptide(L)'
;MRTPASPALVAVSAVLLGALAGCGGSEPAPEMGTIRTAPPETTEPELPPVEPVADAECPYLSADEVARLSGQPVTDVRIDDGVEPAACFFYDSDGEVQLTTTVYSVASPERAAELVEESAPSDEAEPSQAEGGWSGGRTVGLGGALVVLSRDARVLAVQSTQEDPTTAQRIAELTAPRVAG
;
A
#
# COMPACT_ATOMS: atom_id res chain seq x y z
N MET A 1 -15.99 -53.18 12.17
CA MET A 1 -17.05 -54.02 11.56
C MET A 1 -18.07 -53.09 10.90
N ARG A 2 -18.34 -53.33 9.61
CA ARG A 2 -19.53 -52.96 8.81
C ARG A 2 -19.95 -51.49 8.67
N THR A 3 -19.74 -50.96 7.45
CA THR A 3 -20.57 -49.96 6.75
C THR A 3 -22.01 -50.48 6.55
N PRO A 4 -22.99 -49.58 6.33
CA PRO A 4 -23.66 -49.48 5.01
C PRO A 4 -23.87 -47.99 4.59
N ALA A 5 -23.66 -47.50 3.34
CA ALA A 5 -24.27 -47.82 2.03
C ALA A 5 -25.82 -47.66 2.05
N SER A 6 -26.57 -46.92 1.22
CA SER A 6 -26.37 -46.13 -0.03
C SER A 6 -27.66 -45.25 -0.27
N PRO A 7 -28.24 -45.04 -1.49
CA PRO A 7 -28.15 -43.83 -2.33
C PRO A 7 -29.52 -43.26 -2.84
N ALA A 8 -29.54 -42.12 -3.55
CA ALA A 8 -30.50 -41.76 -4.63
C ALA A 8 -30.03 -40.47 -5.32
N LEU A 9 -29.62 -40.47 -6.61
CA LEU A 9 -30.45 -40.21 -7.82
C LEU A 9 -31.22 -38.88 -7.72
N VAL A 10 -31.07 -37.89 -8.61
CA VAL A 10 -31.43 -37.92 -10.03
C VAL A 10 -30.77 -36.74 -10.77
N ALA A 11 -30.26 -37.01 -11.97
CA ALA A 11 -29.81 -36.05 -12.96
C ALA A 11 -30.99 -35.45 -13.74
N VAL A 12 -30.95 -34.15 -14.06
CA VAL A 12 -31.72 -33.57 -15.19
C VAL A 12 -30.86 -32.52 -15.89
N SER A 13 -30.40 -32.87 -17.09
CA SER A 13 -29.87 -31.95 -18.09
C SER A 13 -31.03 -31.38 -18.91
N ALA A 14 -30.96 -30.09 -19.26
CA ALA A 14 -31.77 -29.51 -20.33
C ALA A 14 -30.93 -28.52 -21.15
N VAL A 15 -30.70 -28.92 -22.40
CA VAL A 15 -30.06 -28.19 -23.50
C VAL A 15 -31.08 -27.24 -24.12
N LEU A 16 -30.70 -26.01 -24.46
CA LEU A 16 -31.42 -25.18 -25.44
C LEU A 16 -30.43 -24.34 -26.26
N LEU A 17 -30.19 -24.78 -27.51
CA LEU A 17 -29.61 -23.97 -28.58
C LEU A 17 -30.70 -23.05 -29.17
N GLY A 18 -30.36 -21.80 -29.44
CA GLY A 18 -31.17 -20.87 -30.23
C GLY A 18 -30.30 -20.03 -31.14
N ALA A 19 -30.26 -20.39 -32.42
CA ALA A 19 -29.67 -19.60 -33.49
C ALA A 19 -30.73 -18.66 -34.08
N LEU A 20 -30.42 -17.37 -34.23
CA LEU A 20 -31.22 -16.40 -34.98
C LEU A 20 -30.34 -15.72 -36.02
N ALA A 21 -30.54 -16.10 -37.28
CA ALA A 21 -30.16 -15.31 -38.43
C ALA A 21 -31.27 -14.27 -38.70
N GLY A 22 -30.91 -13.02 -38.90
CA GLY A 22 -31.83 -11.95 -39.28
C GLY A 22 -31.07 -10.76 -39.86
N CYS A 23 -31.01 -10.69 -41.19
CA CYS A 23 -30.51 -9.56 -41.96
C CYS A 23 -31.73 -8.77 -42.45
N GLY A 24 -31.82 -7.49 -42.11
CA GLY A 24 -32.89 -6.59 -42.53
C GLY A 24 -32.48 -5.15 -42.28
N GLY A 25 -32.20 -4.42 -43.35
CA GLY A 25 -31.73 -3.03 -43.30
C GLY A 25 -32.83 -2.01 -43.01
N SER A 26 -32.42 -0.84 -42.50
CA SER A 26 -33.03 0.46 -42.76
C SER A 26 -32.10 1.55 -42.20
N GLU A 27 -31.59 2.42 -43.08
CA GLU A 27 -30.90 3.67 -42.71
C GLU A 27 -31.94 4.71 -42.26
N PRO A 28 -31.69 5.43 -41.16
CA PRO A 28 -31.87 6.89 -41.25
C PRO A 28 -30.90 7.74 -40.40
N ALA A 29 -30.64 8.92 -40.96
CA ALA A 29 -30.28 10.20 -40.36
C ALA A 29 -28.84 10.41 -39.85
N PRO A 30 -28.14 11.47 -40.33
CA PRO A 30 -26.89 11.91 -39.73
C PRO A 30 -27.22 12.61 -38.40
N GLU A 31 -27.00 11.92 -37.28
CA GLU A 31 -26.91 12.58 -35.99
C GLU A 31 -25.67 13.47 -36.00
N MET A 32 -25.86 14.77 -35.79
CA MET A 32 -24.79 15.70 -35.47
C MET A 32 -24.18 15.25 -34.14
N GLY A 33 -23.15 14.41 -34.22
CA GLY A 33 -22.34 14.00 -33.10
C GLY A 33 -21.66 15.22 -32.49
N THR A 34 -22.14 15.65 -31.34
CA THR A 34 -21.35 16.49 -30.45
C THR A 34 -20.18 15.63 -29.98
N ILE A 35 -18.97 15.92 -30.49
CA ILE A 35 -17.75 15.32 -29.96
C ILE A 35 -17.60 15.81 -28.52
N ARG A 36 -18.09 15.03 -27.55
CA ARG A 36 -17.64 15.13 -26.16
C ARG A 36 -16.20 14.63 -26.17
N THR A 37 -15.26 15.57 -26.23
CA THR A 37 -13.88 15.27 -25.88
C THR A 37 -13.89 14.95 -24.39
N ALA A 38 -13.78 13.67 -24.04
CA ALA A 38 -13.50 13.27 -22.67
C ALA A 38 -12.21 13.98 -22.24
N PRO A 39 -12.13 14.56 -21.03
CA PRO A 39 -10.88 15.09 -20.51
C PRO A 39 -9.81 14.00 -20.60
N PRO A 40 -8.57 14.33 -21.00
CA PRO A 40 -7.49 13.34 -20.99
C PRO A 40 -7.38 12.79 -19.56
N GLU A 41 -7.41 11.46 -19.43
CA GLU A 41 -7.02 10.79 -18.20
C GLU A 41 -5.55 11.17 -17.93
N THR A 42 -5.35 12.08 -17.00
CA THR A 42 -4.01 12.40 -16.51
C THR A 42 -3.67 11.25 -15.59
N THR A 43 -2.91 10.28 -16.07
CA THR A 43 -2.34 9.24 -15.22
C THR A 43 -1.43 9.92 -14.22
N GLU A 44 -1.80 9.86 -12.95
CA GLU A 44 -0.99 10.41 -11.88
C GLU A 44 0.33 9.63 -11.76
N PRO A 45 1.47 10.28 -11.50
CA PRO A 45 2.74 9.57 -11.40
C PRO A 45 2.71 8.51 -10.28
N GLU A 46 3.16 7.30 -10.60
CA GLU A 46 3.41 6.26 -9.62
C GLU A 46 4.55 6.68 -8.68
N LEU A 47 4.49 6.27 -7.41
CA LEU A 47 5.60 6.49 -6.48
C LEU A 47 6.83 5.72 -6.97
N PRO A 48 8.03 6.33 -6.94
CA PRO A 48 9.24 5.61 -7.33
C PRO A 48 9.47 4.44 -6.36
N PRO A 49 9.86 3.26 -6.85
CA PRO A 49 10.28 2.17 -5.97
C PRO A 49 11.57 2.58 -5.22
N VAL A 50 11.76 2.04 -4.02
CA VAL A 50 12.95 2.30 -3.19
C VAL A 50 13.76 1.03 -2.97
N GLU A 51 15.09 1.15 -3.00
CA GLU A 51 16.03 0.05 -2.81
C GLU A 51 17.21 0.44 -1.89
N PRO A 52 17.75 -0.47 -1.07
CA PRO A 52 18.86 -0.18 -0.16
C PRO A 52 20.20 -0.10 -0.91
N VAL A 53 20.45 1.02 -1.60
CA VAL A 53 21.56 1.17 -2.57
C VAL A 53 22.87 1.70 -1.96
N ALA A 54 22.81 2.39 -0.82
CA ALA A 54 23.99 3.00 -0.20
C ALA A 54 24.08 2.70 1.31
N ASP A 55 25.27 2.32 1.78
CA ASP A 55 25.56 2.22 3.22
C ASP A 55 25.71 3.62 3.81
N ALA A 56 24.72 4.07 4.56
CA ALA A 56 24.69 5.40 5.18
C ALA A 56 23.67 5.47 6.33
N GLU A 57 23.85 6.43 7.22
CA GLU A 57 22.89 6.69 8.30
C GLU A 57 21.59 7.30 7.76
N CYS A 58 20.47 6.92 8.35
CA CYS A 58 19.17 7.49 8.01
C CYS A 58 19.05 8.94 8.54
N PRO A 59 18.65 9.91 7.71
CA PRO A 59 18.73 11.33 8.06
C PRO A 59 17.76 11.79 9.16
N TYR A 60 16.74 10.99 9.48
CA TYR A 60 15.69 11.37 10.43
C TYR A 60 15.46 10.33 11.55
N LEU A 61 16.16 9.20 11.54
CA LEU A 61 15.93 8.11 12.49
C LEU A 61 17.22 7.33 12.73
N SER A 62 17.70 7.29 13.97
CA SER A 62 18.96 6.59 14.28
C SER A 62 18.78 5.08 14.48
N ALA A 63 19.84 4.31 14.22
CA ALA A 63 19.88 2.86 14.49
C ALA A 63 19.59 2.52 15.96
N ASP A 64 20.10 3.32 16.92
CA ASP A 64 19.86 3.15 18.35
C ASP A 64 18.38 3.35 18.72
N GLU A 65 17.72 4.33 18.10
CA GLU A 65 16.28 4.56 18.32
C GLU A 65 15.45 3.40 17.78
N VAL A 66 15.77 2.90 16.58
CA VAL A 66 15.14 1.71 16.01
C VAL A 66 15.36 0.52 16.92
N ALA A 67 16.60 0.24 17.31
CA ALA A 67 16.91 -0.92 18.13
C ALA A 67 16.21 -0.89 19.50
N ARG A 68 16.11 0.29 20.11
CA ARG A 68 15.39 0.48 21.37
C ARG A 68 13.89 0.25 21.22
N LEU A 69 13.28 0.72 20.13
CA LEU A 69 11.83 0.64 19.93
C LEU A 69 11.38 -0.73 19.40
N SER A 70 12.18 -1.37 18.55
CA SER A 70 11.91 -2.71 18.02
C SER A 70 12.26 -3.82 19.01
N GLY A 71 13.17 -3.54 19.95
CA GLY A 71 13.74 -4.56 20.84
C GLY A 71 14.73 -5.50 20.16
N GLN A 72 15.13 -5.20 18.92
CA GLN A 72 16.08 -5.98 18.13
C GLN A 72 17.30 -5.14 17.75
N PRO A 73 18.53 -5.68 17.83
CA PRO A 73 19.72 -4.93 17.46
C PRO A 73 19.69 -4.57 15.96
N VAL A 74 20.07 -3.33 15.65
CA VAL A 74 20.36 -2.92 14.27
C VAL A 74 21.85 -3.08 14.03
N THR A 75 22.23 -3.85 13.01
CA THR A 75 23.65 -4.08 12.68
C THR A 75 24.13 -3.25 11.49
N ASP A 76 23.22 -2.86 10.61
CA ASP A 76 23.53 -2.07 9.42
C ASP A 76 22.35 -1.16 9.06
N VAL A 77 22.65 -0.06 8.37
CA VAL A 77 21.67 0.88 7.84
C VAL A 77 22.04 1.21 6.41
N ARG A 78 21.06 1.08 5.52
CA ARG A 78 21.18 1.51 4.13
C ARG A 78 20.08 2.49 3.78
N ILE A 79 20.36 3.31 2.77
CA ILE A 79 19.41 4.30 2.27
C ILE A 79 19.21 4.19 0.75
N ASP A 80 18.10 4.77 0.31
CA ASP A 80 17.87 5.19 -1.06
C ASP A 80 17.80 6.71 -1.12
N ASP A 81 18.81 7.35 -1.70
CA ASP A 81 18.87 8.81 -1.89
C ASP A 81 18.26 9.26 -3.24
N GLY A 82 17.66 8.34 -4.01
CA GLY A 82 16.85 8.64 -5.19
C GLY A 82 15.49 9.29 -4.86
N VAL A 83 15.10 9.29 -3.58
CA VAL A 83 13.91 9.95 -3.04
C VAL A 83 14.31 10.96 -1.95
N GLU A 84 13.52 12.03 -1.80
CA GLU A 84 13.79 13.08 -0.81
C GLU A 84 12.58 13.26 0.15
N PRO A 85 12.77 13.05 1.47
CA PRO A 85 14.00 12.58 2.11
C PRO A 85 14.31 11.11 1.79
N ALA A 86 15.59 10.73 1.95
CA ALA A 86 16.07 9.38 1.63
C ALA A 86 15.26 8.31 2.35
N ALA A 87 14.88 7.23 1.66
CA ALA A 87 14.27 6.06 2.29
C ALA A 87 15.33 5.31 3.09
N CYS A 88 14.95 4.70 4.20
CA CYS A 88 15.89 4.03 5.11
C CYS A 88 15.50 2.59 5.37
N PHE A 89 16.51 1.72 5.39
CA PHE A 89 16.40 0.28 5.61
C PHE A 89 17.33 -0.11 6.76
N PHE A 90 16.76 -0.72 7.80
CA PHE A 90 17.49 -1.13 8.99
C PHE A 90 17.60 -2.65 9.03
N TYR A 91 18.82 -3.15 9.20
CA TYR A 91 19.12 -4.58 9.14
C TYR A 91 19.33 -5.17 10.53
N ASP A 92 18.85 -6.39 10.74
CA ASP A 92 19.03 -7.16 11.97
C ASP A 92 20.39 -7.87 12.02
N SER A 93 20.57 -8.74 13.03
CA SER A 93 21.80 -9.53 13.20
C SER A 93 22.00 -10.64 12.16
N ASP A 94 20.95 -11.05 11.46
CA ASP A 94 20.98 -12.06 10.42
C ASP A 94 21.26 -11.43 9.03
N GLY A 95 21.34 -10.11 8.96
CA GLY A 95 21.57 -9.36 7.73
C GLY A 95 20.31 -9.21 6.89
N GLU A 96 19.13 -9.37 7.50
CA GLU A 96 17.82 -9.18 6.88
C GLU A 96 17.25 -7.81 7.24
N VAL A 97 16.45 -7.21 6.36
CA VAL A 97 15.78 -5.94 6.66
C VAL A 97 14.70 -6.19 7.70
N GLN A 98 14.83 -5.59 8.88
CA GLN A 98 13.82 -5.67 9.94
C GLN A 98 12.83 -4.49 9.92
N LEU A 99 13.24 -3.35 9.38
CA LEU A 99 12.42 -2.15 9.32
C LEU A 99 12.77 -1.27 8.12
N THR A 100 11.75 -0.78 7.43
CA THR A 100 11.88 0.20 6.34
C THR A 100 11.05 1.43 6.68
N THR A 101 11.61 2.61 6.42
CA THR A 101 10.87 3.88 6.47
C THR A 101 10.98 4.60 5.14
N THR A 102 9.86 5.10 4.64
CA THR A 102 9.81 5.85 3.39
C THR A 102 8.96 7.10 3.58
N VAL A 103 9.40 8.21 3.01
CA VAL A 103 8.65 9.46 2.99
C VAL A 103 8.55 9.96 1.57
N TYR A 104 7.35 10.29 1.14
CA TYR A 104 7.10 10.86 -0.18
C TYR A 104 6.48 12.25 -0.04
N SER A 105 6.92 13.16 -0.92
CA SER A 105 6.20 14.39 -1.23
C SER A 105 5.45 14.17 -2.54
N VAL A 106 4.15 14.40 -2.55
CA VAL A 106 3.27 14.15 -3.70
C VAL A 106 2.61 15.43 -4.20
N ALA A 107 1.83 15.35 -5.27
CA ALA A 107 1.30 16.52 -5.95
C ALA A 107 0.27 17.31 -5.12
N SER A 108 -0.51 16.63 -4.26
CA SER A 108 -1.52 17.27 -3.43
C SER A 108 -1.87 16.46 -2.18
N PRO A 109 -2.56 17.07 -1.19
CA PRO A 109 -3.08 16.34 -0.04
C PRO A 109 -4.10 15.25 -0.38
N GLU A 110 -4.91 15.45 -1.41
CA GLU A 110 -5.86 14.45 -1.88
C GLU A 110 -5.13 13.19 -2.38
N ARG A 111 -4.04 13.36 -3.15
CA ARG A 111 -3.22 12.22 -3.58
C ARG A 111 -2.51 11.55 -2.41
N ALA A 112 -2.07 12.31 -1.42
CA ALA A 112 -1.48 11.74 -0.21
C ALA A 112 -2.49 10.86 0.54
N ALA A 113 -3.73 11.31 0.69
CA ALA A 113 -4.81 10.55 1.32
C ALA A 113 -5.19 9.31 0.49
N GLU A 114 -5.25 9.42 -0.84
CA GLU A 114 -5.49 8.28 -1.73
C GLU A 114 -4.43 7.19 -1.58
N LEU A 115 -3.14 7.56 -1.54
CA LEU A 115 -2.04 6.61 -1.31
C LEU A 115 -2.12 5.91 0.05
N VAL A 116 -2.63 6.59 1.08
CA VAL A 116 -2.92 5.96 2.37
C VAL A 116 -4.04 4.93 2.22
N GLU A 117 -5.15 5.27 1.58
CA GLU A 117 -6.29 4.36 1.37
C GLU A 117 -5.89 3.16 0.49
N GLU A 118 -5.06 3.37 -0.53
CA GLU A 118 -4.51 2.28 -1.37
C GLU A 118 -3.61 1.33 -0.56
N SER A 119 -2.82 1.86 0.38
CA SER A 119 -1.84 1.08 1.16
C SER A 119 -2.43 0.43 2.41
N ALA A 120 -3.46 1.07 2.99
CA ALA A 120 -4.14 0.66 4.20
C ALA A 120 -5.65 0.97 4.07
N PRO A 121 -6.40 0.15 3.29
CA PRO A 121 -7.82 0.37 3.03
C PRO A 121 -8.62 0.48 4.31
N SER A 122 -9.52 1.46 4.38
CA SER A 122 -10.22 1.81 5.62
C SER A 122 -11.16 0.72 6.15
N ASP A 123 -11.57 -0.24 5.32
CA ASP A 123 -12.36 -1.42 5.70
C ASP A 123 -11.51 -2.60 6.21
N GLU A 124 -10.20 -2.57 5.98
CA GLU A 124 -9.25 -3.60 6.38
C GLU A 124 -8.24 -3.14 7.45
N ALA A 125 -7.93 -1.83 7.48
CA ALA A 125 -6.94 -1.23 8.34
C ALA A 125 -7.51 -0.70 9.66
N GLU A 126 -6.70 -0.72 10.70
CA GLU A 126 -6.99 0.01 11.93
C GLU A 126 -6.56 1.47 11.79
N PRO A 127 -7.37 2.46 12.26
CA PRO A 127 -6.96 3.85 12.23
C PRO A 127 -5.67 4.12 13.00
N SER A 128 -4.79 4.93 12.44
CA SER A 128 -3.53 5.37 13.05
C SER A 128 -3.32 6.89 12.91
N GLN A 129 -2.62 7.46 13.89
CA GLN A 129 -2.38 8.89 14.01
C GLN A 129 -0.98 9.14 14.60
N ALA A 130 -0.40 10.30 14.30
CA ALA A 130 0.79 10.81 14.98
C ALA A 130 0.69 12.33 15.20
N GLU A 131 1.57 12.87 16.04
CA GLU A 131 1.59 14.30 16.35
C GLU A 131 1.75 15.17 15.10
N GLY A 132 1.19 16.38 15.13
CA GLY A 132 1.31 17.32 14.02
C GLY A 132 0.32 17.07 12.88
N GLY A 133 -0.77 16.34 13.13
CA GLY A 133 -1.88 16.17 12.17
C GLY A 133 -1.68 15.05 11.16
N TRP A 134 -0.76 14.12 11.43
CA TRP A 134 -0.58 12.92 10.62
C TRP A 134 -1.69 11.90 10.91
N SER A 135 -2.30 11.36 9.86
CA SER A 135 -3.39 10.39 9.97
C SER A 135 -3.35 9.36 8.85
N GLY A 136 -3.81 8.15 9.16
CA GLY A 136 -3.96 7.09 8.17
C GLY A 136 -4.33 5.77 8.82
N GLY A 137 -3.66 4.69 8.40
CA GLY A 137 -4.00 3.33 8.79
C GLY A 137 -2.78 2.50 9.18
N ARG A 138 -3.04 1.44 9.93
CA ARG A 138 -2.07 0.37 10.17
C ARG A 138 -2.68 -0.98 9.80
N THR A 139 -1.85 -1.85 9.22
CA THR A 139 -2.23 -3.19 8.80
C THR A 139 -1.18 -4.20 9.29
N VAL A 140 -1.58 -5.46 9.36
CA VAL A 140 -0.68 -6.59 9.59
C VAL A 140 -0.92 -7.60 8.49
N GLY A 141 0.15 -8.04 7.82
CA GLY A 141 0.09 -8.97 6.71
C GLY A 141 1.32 -9.86 6.62
N LEU A 142 1.52 -10.49 5.45
CA LEU A 142 2.61 -11.44 5.23
C LEU A 142 4.01 -10.82 5.37
N GLY A 143 4.14 -9.51 5.17
CA GLY A 143 5.38 -8.76 5.36
C GLY A 143 5.58 -8.18 6.76
N GLY A 144 4.71 -8.52 7.71
CA GLY A 144 4.66 -7.93 9.05
C GLY A 144 3.71 -6.74 9.13
N ALA A 145 4.01 -5.80 10.02
CA ALA A 145 3.17 -4.63 10.30
C ALA A 145 3.55 -3.39 9.48
N LEU A 146 2.56 -2.77 8.88
CA LEU A 146 2.67 -1.53 8.10
C LEU A 146 1.90 -0.41 8.80
N VAL A 147 2.51 0.77 8.93
CA VAL A 147 1.83 2.02 9.30
C VAL A 147 2.03 3.02 8.18
N VAL A 148 0.96 3.53 7.60
CA VAL A 148 1.00 4.57 6.58
C VAL A 148 0.17 5.76 7.02
N LEU A 149 0.80 6.93 7.07
CA LEU A 149 0.20 8.18 7.50
C LEU A 149 0.40 9.22 6.40
N SER A 150 -0.55 10.13 6.26
CA SER A 150 -0.39 11.34 5.46
C SER A 150 -0.60 12.59 6.28
N ARG A 151 -0.01 13.68 5.81
CA ARG A 151 -0.22 15.05 6.28
C ARG A 151 0.11 16.00 5.15
N ASP A 152 -0.80 16.93 4.85
CA ASP A 152 -0.65 17.82 3.70
C ASP A 152 -0.32 16.97 2.45
N ALA A 153 0.61 17.40 1.59
CA ALA A 153 1.05 16.63 0.43
C ALA A 153 2.20 15.65 0.74
N ARG A 154 2.25 15.09 1.96
CA ARG A 154 3.26 14.08 2.35
C ARG A 154 2.66 12.77 2.82
N VAL A 155 3.40 11.70 2.56
CA VAL A 155 3.10 10.34 3.00
C VAL A 155 4.32 9.79 3.75
N LEU A 156 4.11 9.18 4.91
CA LEU A 156 5.09 8.44 5.70
C LEU A 156 4.62 6.99 5.79
N ALA A 157 5.45 6.06 5.33
CA ALA A 157 5.24 4.63 5.49
C ALA A 157 6.34 4.04 6.39
N VAL A 158 5.94 3.21 7.35
CA VAL A 158 6.83 2.44 8.22
C VAL A 158 6.44 0.98 8.14
N GLN A 159 7.30 0.16 7.56
CA GLN A 159 7.14 -1.29 7.49
C GLN A 159 8.08 -1.94 8.50
N SER A 160 7.54 -2.82 9.34
CA SER A 160 8.28 -3.69 10.26
C SER A 160 8.01 -5.14 9.87
N THR A 161 9.01 -6.02 9.94
CA THR A 161 8.80 -7.46 9.73
C THR A 161 8.10 -8.15 10.90
N GLN A 162 8.03 -7.47 12.06
CA GLN A 162 7.27 -7.96 13.22
C GLN A 162 5.77 -7.92 12.96
N GLU A 163 5.05 -8.96 13.40
CA GLU A 163 3.59 -9.06 13.28
C GLU A 163 2.83 -8.15 14.25
N ASP A 164 3.47 -7.70 15.33
CA ASP A 164 2.90 -6.71 16.25
C ASP A 164 3.13 -5.28 15.70
N PRO A 165 2.07 -4.49 15.47
CA PRO A 165 2.20 -3.16 14.86
C PRO A 165 2.73 -2.08 15.82
N THR A 166 2.94 -2.39 17.10
CA THR A 166 3.41 -1.41 18.09
C THR A 166 4.77 -0.84 17.71
N THR A 167 5.68 -1.65 17.16
CA THR A 167 7.01 -1.20 16.72
C THR A 167 6.88 -0.19 15.59
N ALA A 168 6.16 -0.53 14.51
CA ALA A 168 5.93 0.35 13.38
C ALA A 168 5.22 1.65 13.80
N GLN A 169 4.22 1.55 14.69
CA GLN A 169 3.48 2.69 15.22
C GLN A 169 4.38 3.65 15.99
N ARG A 170 5.19 3.15 16.93
CA ARG A 170 6.10 4.00 17.73
C ARG A 170 7.16 4.66 16.88
N ILE A 171 7.64 3.97 15.84
CA ILE A 171 8.59 4.53 14.88
C ILE A 171 7.92 5.63 14.05
N ALA A 172 6.69 5.42 13.59
CA ALA A 172 5.92 6.45 12.89
C ALA A 172 5.69 7.68 13.78
N GLU A 173 5.28 7.51 15.04
CA GLU A 173 5.09 8.59 16.01
C GLU A 173 6.37 9.39 16.26
N LEU A 174 7.52 8.71 16.36
CA LEU A 174 8.83 9.36 16.54
C LEU A 174 9.27 10.12 15.28
N THR A 175 8.97 9.59 14.10
CA THR A 175 9.48 10.07 12.80
C THR A 175 8.61 11.17 12.21
N ALA A 176 7.29 11.04 12.29
CA ALA A 176 6.31 11.98 11.75
C ALA A 176 6.61 13.47 12.03
N PRO A 177 6.93 13.91 13.26
CA PRO A 177 7.26 15.31 13.51
C PRO A 177 8.58 15.77 12.88
N ARG A 178 9.51 14.84 12.56
CA ARG A 178 10.83 15.14 11.98
C ARG A 178 10.77 15.35 10.47
N VAL A 179 9.77 14.76 9.82
CA VAL A 179 9.60 14.75 8.35
C VAL A 179 8.42 15.61 7.89
N ALA A 180 7.83 16.39 8.79
CA ALA A 180 6.67 17.24 8.55
C ALA A 180 6.94 18.53 7.72
N GLY A 181 8.21 18.74 7.28
CA GLY A 181 8.78 19.96 6.67
C GLY A 181 7.85 21.02 6.10
#